data_AF-F9U6F1-F1
#
_entry.id   AF-F9U6F1-F1
#
_cell.length_a   1.000
_cell.length_b   1.000
_cell.length_c   1.000
_cell.angle_alpha   90.00
_cell.angle_beta   90.00
_cell.angle_gamma   90.00
#
_symmetry.space_group_name_H-M   'P 1'
#
loop_
_entity.id
_entity.type
_entity.pdbx_description
1 polymer ?
#
loop_
_entity_poly.entity_id
_entity_poly.type
_entity_poly.pdbx_seq_one_letter_code
_entity_poly.pdbx_strand_id
1 'polypeptide(L)'
;MLVQSVGELLNDRVTLDLEGIDRLYLNLYQPRLQTGGGVANFFKVHRGAKVASTVLMAPISHAFVKAIDRFAQREGVEIVPFAKGQRKDDVTRERLRDFAQPEGVLYIGKAQERFASFRMIKKISAHTGQPYPWFTRGTVMCNHYYFYLVDADFGPLFIKFCSYFPYTARVCLNGHEYVKRQLAKAGIPFGPWTTGCSPAPIRPARNASSMT
;
A
#
# COMPACT_ATOMS: atom_id res chain seq x y z
N MET A 1 31.67 -31.80 -23.41
CA MET A 1 30.85 -31.27 -22.31
C MET A 1 29.76 -30.42 -22.91
N LEU A 2 28.52 -30.91 -22.93
CA LEU A 2 27.39 -30.08 -23.34
C LEU A 2 27.10 -29.11 -22.20
N VAL A 3 27.32 -27.82 -22.45
CA VAL A 3 26.96 -26.75 -21.52
C VAL A 3 25.44 -26.64 -21.57
N GLN A 4 24.75 -27.36 -20.69
CA GLN A 4 23.31 -27.20 -20.54
C GLN A 4 23.02 -25.86 -19.87
N SER A 5 22.10 -25.10 -20.45
CA SER A 5 21.62 -23.87 -19.85
C SER A 5 20.74 -24.17 -18.64
N VAL A 6 20.66 -23.21 -17.69
CA VAL A 6 19.75 -23.32 -16.54
C VAL A 6 18.30 -23.57 -17.00
N GLY A 7 17.89 -22.99 -18.13
CA GLY A 7 16.55 -23.21 -18.70
C GLY A 7 16.31 -24.65 -19.15
N GLU A 8 17.27 -25.25 -19.85
CA GLU A 8 17.16 -26.66 -20.28
C GLU A 8 17.14 -27.63 -19.09
N LEU A 9 17.88 -27.31 -18.02
CA LEU A 9 17.92 -28.11 -16.80
C LEU A 9 16.63 -28.02 -15.96
N LEU A 10 15.89 -26.92 -16.14
CA LEU A 10 14.63 -26.65 -15.44
C LEU A 10 13.40 -27.11 -16.22
N ASN A 11 13.44 -27.21 -17.55
CA ASN A 11 12.29 -27.62 -18.37
C ASN A 11 11.67 -28.96 -17.92
N ASP A 12 12.51 -29.96 -17.59
CA ASP A 12 12.02 -31.26 -17.12
C ASP A 12 11.61 -31.27 -15.63
N ARG A 13 11.77 -30.14 -14.92
CA ARG A 13 11.49 -29.98 -13.48
C ARG A 13 10.44 -28.92 -13.17
N VAL A 14 10.10 -28.07 -14.13
CA VAL A 14 9.07 -27.03 -13.99
C VAL A 14 7.71 -27.67 -14.27
N THR A 15 6.95 -27.88 -13.21
CA THR A 15 5.58 -28.43 -13.27
C THR A 15 4.51 -27.36 -13.48
N LEU A 16 4.87 -26.09 -13.30
CA LEU A 16 4.02 -24.93 -13.54
C LEU A 16 4.89 -23.69 -13.76
N ASP A 17 4.61 -22.96 -14.84
CA ASP A 17 5.13 -21.62 -15.07
C ASP A 17 3.98 -20.61 -14.86
N LEU A 18 4.25 -19.56 -14.10
CA LEU A 18 3.29 -18.52 -13.75
C LEU A 18 3.83 -17.17 -14.19
N GLU A 19 3.29 -16.65 -15.29
CA GLU A 19 3.55 -15.28 -15.71
C GLU A 19 2.52 -14.34 -15.05
N GLY A 20 3.01 -13.39 -14.26
CA GLY A 20 2.14 -12.51 -13.50
C GLY A 20 2.85 -11.27 -12.96
N ILE A 21 2.05 -10.33 -12.49
CA ILE A 21 2.54 -9.09 -11.88
C ILE A 21 3.02 -9.42 -10.46
N ASP A 22 4.29 -9.22 -10.14
CA ASP A 22 4.77 -9.38 -8.75
C ASP A 22 4.10 -8.34 -7.82
N ARG A 23 4.18 -7.06 -8.18
CA ARG A 23 3.60 -5.94 -7.41
C ARG A 23 2.93 -4.91 -8.30
N LEU A 24 1.70 -4.54 -7.97
CA LEU A 24 0.99 -3.43 -8.59
C LEU A 24 0.84 -2.28 -7.58
N TYR A 25 1.43 -1.12 -7.92
CA TYR A 25 1.33 0.10 -7.12
C TYR A 25 0.42 1.12 -7.78
N LEU A 26 -0.67 1.49 -7.11
CA LEU A 26 -1.57 2.55 -7.56
C LEU A 26 -1.35 3.80 -6.71
N ASN A 27 -1.06 4.94 -7.34
CA ASN A 27 -0.86 6.20 -6.64
C ASN A 27 -2.18 6.96 -6.54
N LEU A 28 -2.59 7.29 -5.32
CA LEU A 28 -3.79 8.07 -5.03
C LEU A 28 -3.36 9.48 -4.67
N TYR A 29 -3.90 10.45 -5.39
CA TYR A 29 -3.61 11.85 -5.15
C TYR A 29 -4.74 12.72 -5.68
N GLN A 30 -4.93 13.90 -5.09
CA GLN A 30 -5.81 14.92 -5.64
C GLN A 30 -5.03 15.73 -6.69
N PRO A 31 -5.35 15.65 -8.00
CA PRO A 31 -4.55 16.28 -9.05
C PRO A 31 -4.34 17.77 -8.85
N ARG A 32 -5.39 18.49 -8.43
CA ARG A 32 -5.33 19.94 -8.17
C ARG A 32 -4.45 20.34 -7.00
N LEU A 33 -4.00 19.39 -6.17
CA LEU A 33 -3.12 19.66 -5.04
C LEU A 33 -1.67 19.25 -5.30
N GLN A 34 -1.33 18.86 -6.53
CA GLN A 34 0.05 18.45 -6.87
C GLN A 34 0.96 19.61 -7.27
N THR A 35 0.43 20.83 -7.38
CA THR A 35 1.20 22.03 -7.70
C THR A 35 1.04 23.10 -6.63
N GLY A 36 2.04 23.97 -6.49
CA GLY A 36 2.00 25.07 -5.53
C GLY A 36 0.85 26.06 -5.79
N GLY A 37 0.56 26.34 -7.06
CA GLY A 37 -0.59 27.16 -7.46
C GLY A 37 -1.92 26.51 -7.11
N GLY A 38 -2.04 25.19 -7.29
CA GLY A 38 -3.23 24.45 -6.91
C GLY A 38 -3.48 24.43 -5.39
N VAL A 39 -2.42 24.28 -4.59
CA VAL A 39 -2.47 24.42 -3.13
C VAL A 39 -2.87 25.84 -2.71
N ALA A 40 -2.26 26.86 -3.33
CA ALA A 40 -2.62 28.25 -3.05
C ALA A 40 -4.09 28.52 -3.36
N ASN A 41 -4.58 28.04 -4.50
CA ASN A 41 -5.97 28.16 -4.90
C ASN A 41 -6.92 27.45 -3.93
N PHE A 42 -6.58 26.23 -3.50
CA PHE A 42 -7.38 25.51 -2.50
C PHE A 42 -7.54 26.32 -1.21
N PHE A 43 -6.46 26.88 -0.67
CA PHE A 43 -6.57 27.67 0.55
C PHE A 43 -7.29 29.00 0.35
N LYS A 44 -7.01 29.72 -0.73
CA LYS A 44 -7.62 31.04 -0.95
C LYS A 44 -9.08 30.95 -1.36
N VAL A 45 -9.40 30.13 -2.37
CA VAL A 45 -10.73 30.10 -2.98
C VAL A 45 -11.64 29.12 -2.25
N HIS A 46 -11.19 27.88 -2.03
CA HIS A 46 -12.05 26.86 -1.44
C HIS A 46 -12.16 26.99 0.10
N ARG A 47 -11.08 27.41 0.78
CA ARG A 47 -11.05 27.57 2.24
C ARG A 47 -11.20 29.03 2.70
N GLY A 48 -11.32 29.99 1.78
CA GLY A 48 -11.53 31.41 2.09
C GLY A 48 -10.37 32.09 2.82
N ALA A 49 -9.17 31.51 2.81
CA ALA A 49 -8.03 32.10 3.51
C ALA A 49 -7.53 33.35 2.77
N LYS A 50 -7.34 34.45 3.50
CA LYS A 50 -6.79 35.71 2.93
C LYS A 50 -5.40 35.49 2.31
N VAL A 51 -4.55 34.71 3.00
CA VAL A 51 -3.19 34.38 2.56
C VAL A 51 -3.01 32.88 2.66
N ALA A 52 -2.56 32.25 1.56
CA ALA A 52 -2.19 30.85 1.58
C ALA A 52 -0.83 30.67 2.27
N SER A 53 -0.80 29.88 3.34
CA SER A 53 0.39 29.59 4.15
C SER A 53 0.40 28.12 4.57
N THR A 54 1.58 27.56 4.81
CA THR A 54 1.73 26.20 5.33
C THR A 54 1.13 26.02 6.72
N VAL A 55 0.98 27.10 7.51
CA VAL A 55 0.30 27.06 8.82
C VAL A 55 -1.13 26.54 8.69
N LEU A 56 -1.79 26.77 7.55
CA LEU A 56 -3.15 26.30 7.29
C LEU A 56 -3.23 24.77 7.07
N MET A 57 -2.10 24.11 6.79
CA MET A 57 -2.05 22.66 6.55
C MET A 57 -2.12 21.86 7.84
N ALA A 58 -1.60 22.39 8.95
CA ALA A 58 -1.52 21.64 10.21
C ALA A 58 -2.91 21.30 10.79
N PRO A 59 -3.86 22.25 10.92
CA PRO A 59 -5.19 21.95 11.48
C PRO A 59 -5.95 20.89 10.66
N ILE A 60 -5.92 20.99 9.33
CA ILE A 60 -6.60 20.01 8.46
C ILE A 60 -5.91 18.64 8.51
N SER A 61 -4.58 18.60 8.64
CA SER A 61 -3.84 17.34 8.80
C SER A 61 -4.13 16.68 10.14
N HIS A 62 -4.23 17.45 11.23
CA HIS A 62 -4.68 16.94 12.52
C HIS A 62 -6.12 16.42 12.47
N ALA A 63 -7.01 17.12 11.75
CA ALA A 63 -8.39 16.65 11.56
C ALA A 63 -8.43 15.31 10.80
N PHE A 64 -7.57 15.13 9.79
CA PHE A 64 -7.43 13.86 9.06
C PHE A 64 -6.92 12.73 9.96
N VAL A 65 -5.88 12.97 10.76
CA VAL A 65 -5.39 11.98 11.74
C VAL A 65 -6.50 11.60 12.72
N LYS A 66 -7.22 12.57 13.28
CA LYS A 66 -8.36 12.30 14.17
C LYS A 66 -9.47 11.50 13.47
N ALA A 67 -9.65 11.65 12.15
CA ALA A 67 -10.61 10.86 11.39
C ALA A 67 -10.17 9.40 11.25
N ILE A 68 -8.87 9.14 11.07
CA ILE A 68 -8.30 7.79 11.11
C ILE A 68 -8.50 7.17 12.49
N ASP A 69 -8.21 7.91 13.56
CA ASP A 69 -8.38 7.42 14.94
C ASP A 69 -9.85 7.07 15.22
N ARG A 70 -10.80 7.93 14.81
CA ARG A 70 -12.24 7.65 14.93
C ARG A 70 -12.69 6.45 14.10
N PHE A 71 -12.16 6.30 12.89
CA PHE A 71 -12.43 5.13 12.05
C PHE A 71 -11.98 3.85 12.76
N ALA A 72 -10.73 3.83 13.24
CA ALA A 72 -10.17 2.69 13.94
C ALA A 72 -10.99 2.29 15.18
N GLN A 73 -11.40 3.28 15.98
CA GLN A 73 -12.27 3.05 17.13
C GLN A 73 -13.64 2.49 16.75
N ARG A 74 -14.28 3.07 15.71
CA ARG A 74 -15.61 2.66 15.26
C ARG A 74 -15.63 1.24 14.71
N GLU A 75 -14.61 0.89 13.93
CA GLU A 75 -14.51 -0.43 13.30
C GLU A 75 -13.81 -1.49 14.18
N GLY A 76 -13.36 -1.12 15.38
CA GLY A 76 -12.62 -2.03 16.27
C GLY A 76 -11.24 -2.45 15.72
N VAL A 77 -10.63 -1.60 14.89
CA VAL A 77 -9.35 -1.88 14.23
C VAL A 77 -8.20 -1.31 15.07
N GLU A 78 -7.16 -2.12 15.31
CA GLU A 78 -5.99 -1.69 16.07
C GLU A 78 -5.07 -0.78 15.22
N ILE A 79 -4.59 0.32 15.83
CA ILE A 79 -3.49 1.14 15.28
C ILE A 79 -2.18 0.77 15.97
N VAL A 80 -1.23 0.23 15.22
CA VAL A 80 0.03 -0.32 15.72
C VAL A 80 1.21 0.56 15.29
N PRO A 81 1.95 1.20 16.21
CA PRO A 81 3.18 1.90 15.85
C PRO A 81 4.29 0.90 15.47
N PHE A 82 4.93 1.12 14.32
CA PHE A 82 6.06 0.32 13.90
C PHE A 82 7.36 0.76 14.58
N ALA A 83 8.08 -0.20 15.17
CA ALA A 83 9.38 0.05 15.75
C ALA A 83 10.45 0.22 14.65
N LYS A 84 11.54 0.93 14.97
CA LYS A 84 12.67 1.11 14.05
C LYS A 84 13.29 -0.25 13.72
N GLY A 85 13.43 -0.56 12.43
CA GLY A 85 13.99 -1.83 11.95
C GLY A 85 13.01 -3.01 11.95
N GLN A 86 11.78 -2.84 12.44
CA GLN A 86 10.77 -3.88 12.40
C GLN A 86 10.32 -4.14 10.96
N ARG A 87 10.38 -5.40 10.54
CA ARG A 87 9.90 -5.82 9.22
C ARG A 87 8.38 -5.89 9.24
N LYS A 88 7.74 -4.93 8.56
CA LYS A 88 6.27 -4.81 8.48
C LYS A 88 5.61 -6.07 7.92
N ASP A 89 6.28 -6.77 7.01
CA ASP A 89 5.79 -8.02 6.41
C ASP A 89 5.68 -9.15 7.43
N ASP A 90 6.64 -9.25 8.36
CA ASP A 90 6.64 -10.32 9.37
C ASP A 90 5.51 -10.10 10.39
N VAL A 91 5.34 -8.85 10.85
CA VAL A 91 4.21 -8.45 11.71
C VAL A 91 2.86 -8.74 11.05
N THR A 92 2.76 -8.43 9.75
CA THR A 92 1.52 -8.66 8.99
C THR A 92 1.25 -10.15 8.84
N ARG A 93 2.29 -10.96 8.57
CA ARG A 93 2.18 -12.42 8.41
C ARG A 93 1.69 -13.10 9.68
N GLU A 94 2.16 -12.66 10.85
CA GLU A 94 1.69 -13.17 12.14
C GLU A 94 0.21 -12.88 12.32
N ARG A 95 -0.21 -11.63 12.11
CA ARG A 95 -1.61 -11.19 12.25
C ARG A 95 -2.55 -11.88 11.26
N LEU A 96 -2.07 -12.19 10.06
CA LEU A 96 -2.87 -12.91 9.05
C LEU A 96 -3.24 -14.34 9.48
N ARG A 97 -2.46 -14.97 10.36
CA ARG A 97 -2.77 -16.34 10.84
C ARG A 97 -4.06 -16.39 11.64
N ASP A 98 -4.34 -15.32 12.37
CA ASP A 98 -5.50 -15.22 13.27
C ASP A 98 -6.70 -14.51 12.59
N PHE A 99 -6.57 -14.12 11.32
CA PHE A 99 -7.62 -13.41 10.59
C PHE A 99 -8.63 -14.40 9.98
N ALA A 100 -9.83 -14.45 10.57
CA ALA A 100 -10.86 -15.41 10.18
C ALA A 100 -11.80 -14.93 9.05
N GLN A 101 -11.87 -13.62 8.82
CA GLN A 101 -12.85 -13.05 7.88
C GLN A 101 -12.41 -13.19 6.41
N PRO A 102 -13.36 -13.30 5.46
CA PRO A 102 -13.01 -13.40 4.05
C PRO A 102 -12.41 -12.11 3.50
N GLU A 103 -12.82 -10.97 4.04
CA GLU A 103 -12.35 -9.63 3.69
C GLU A 103 -12.43 -8.68 4.91
N GLY A 104 -11.62 -7.62 4.90
CA GLY A 104 -11.68 -6.57 5.91
C GLY A 104 -10.34 -5.91 6.21
N VAL A 105 -10.36 -4.93 7.10
CA VAL A 105 -9.14 -4.28 7.60
C VAL A 105 -8.55 -5.16 8.70
N LEU A 106 -7.30 -5.60 8.51
CA LEU A 106 -6.57 -6.43 9.48
C LEU A 106 -6.08 -5.58 10.66
N TYR A 107 -5.35 -4.50 10.36
CA TYR A 107 -4.85 -3.52 11.32
C TYR A 107 -4.34 -2.28 10.59
N ILE A 108 -4.06 -1.21 11.33
CA ILE A 108 -3.45 0.01 10.80
C ILE A 108 -2.04 0.17 11.37
N GLY A 109 -1.02 -0.02 10.55
CA GLY A 109 0.36 0.28 10.93
C GLY A 109 0.66 1.78 10.90
N LYS A 110 1.40 2.31 11.87
CA LYS A 110 1.80 3.72 11.94
C LYS A 110 3.32 3.84 11.93
N ALA A 111 3.88 4.55 10.97
CA ALA A 111 5.33 4.81 10.88
C ALA A 111 5.61 6.28 10.60
N GLN A 112 6.71 6.82 11.14
CA GLN A 112 7.16 8.16 10.80
C GLN A 112 8.14 8.10 9.63
N GLU A 113 7.83 8.76 8.51
CA GLU A 113 8.65 8.72 7.30
C GLU A 113 8.78 10.11 6.65
N ARG A 114 9.81 10.25 5.81
CA ARG A 114 10.04 11.46 5.02
C ARG A 114 9.05 11.53 3.87
N PHE A 115 8.43 12.69 3.69
CA PHE A 115 7.46 12.94 2.64
C PHE A 115 7.72 14.27 1.92
N ALA A 116 7.58 14.29 0.59
CA ALA A 116 7.76 15.49 -0.21
C ALA A 116 6.45 16.31 -0.26
N SER A 117 6.28 17.24 0.68
CA SER A 117 5.14 18.16 0.73
C SER A 117 5.54 19.56 0.23
N PHE A 118 4.71 20.56 0.54
CA PHE A 118 4.91 21.95 0.19
C PHE A 118 5.46 22.76 1.36
N ARG A 119 6.40 23.64 1.05
CA ARG A 119 6.90 24.70 1.92
C ARG A 119 6.56 26.04 1.29
N MET A 120 6.28 27.05 2.11
CA MET A 120 6.06 28.41 1.64
C MET A 120 7.36 29.21 1.78
N ILE A 121 7.74 29.88 0.69
CA ILE A 121 8.79 30.88 0.67
C ILE A 121 8.21 32.22 0.22
N LYS A 122 8.84 33.32 0.62
CA LYS A 122 8.49 34.66 0.16
C LYS A 122 9.24 34.94 -1.15
N LYS A 123 8.52 35.30 -2.21
CA LYS A 123 9.11 35.83 -3.47
C LYS A 123 8.70 37.28 -3.66
N ILE A 124 9.50 38.04 -4.41
CA ILE A 124 9.18 39.41 -4.81
C ILE A 124 8.68 39.38 -6.25
N SER A 125 7.57 40.07 -6.50
CA SER A 125 7.01 40.20 -7.85
C SER A 125 7.82 41.23 -8.65
N ALA A 126 8.35 40.82 -9.80
CA ALA A 126 9.07 41.74 -10.69
C ALA A 126 8.17 42.86 -11.25
N HIS A 127 6.85 42.62 -11.32
CA HIS A 127 5.89 43.60 -11.85
C HIS A 127 5.44 44.63 -10.81
N THR A 128 5.30 44.23 -9.54
CA THR A 128 4.72 45.10 -8.50
C THR A 128 5.69 45.48 -7.40
N GLY A 129 6.87 44.85 -7.33
CA GLY A 129 7.82 45.00 -6.22
C GLY A 129 7.33 44.42 -4.89
N GLN A 130 6.09 43.93 -4.83
CA GLN A 130 5.48 43.45 -3.60
C GLN A 130 5.84 41.99 -3.31
N PRO A 131 5.97 41.61 -2.03
CA PRO A 131 6.17 40.23 -1.66
C PRO A 131 4.90 39.38 -1.78
N TYR A 132 5.04 38.13 -2.21
CA TYR A 132 3.95 37.17 -2.27
C TYR A 132 4.40 35.76 -1.82
N PRO A 133 3.49 34.94 -1.27
CA PRO A 133 3.80 33.57 -0.89
C PRO A 133 3.93 32.67 -2.12
N TRP A 134 4.99 31.86 -2.15
CA TRP A 134 5.27 30.88 -3.18
C TRP A 134 5.44 29.49 -2.57
N PHE A 135 4.65 28.53 -3.04
CA PHE A 135 4.78 27.15 -2.60
C PHE A 135 5.83 26.41 -3.44
N THR A 136 6.85 25.88 -2.77
CA THR A 136 7.86 25.00 -3.35
C THR A 136 7.80 23.62 -2.70
N ARG A 137 8.39 22.61 -3.35
CA ARG A 137 8.50 21.27 -2.76
C ARG A 137 9.56 21.25 -1.67
N GLY A 138 9.30 20.51 -0.60
CA GLY A 138 10.24 20.30 0.48
C GLY A 138 9.90 19.06 1.31
N THR A 139 10.92 18.49 1.94
CA THR A 139 10.74 17.30 2.77
C THR A 139 10.15 17.67 4.12
N VAL A 140 9.12 16.94 4.55
CA VAL A 140 8.57 16.98 5.90
C VAL A 140 8.67 15.58 6.50
N MET A 141 8.82 15.50 7.82
CA MET A 141 8.71 14.24 8.53
C MET A 141 7.27 14.12 9.03
N CYS A 142 6.53 13.10 8.61
CA CYS A 142 5.14 12.92 9.00
C CYS A 142 4.81 11.45 9.26
N ASN A 143 3.70 11.23 9.95
CA ASN A 143 3.18 9.87 10.12
C ASN A 143 2.61 9.37 8.78
N HIS A 144 2.86 8.11 8.49
CA HIS A 144 2.20 7.33 7.47
C HIS A 144 1.37 6.26 8.14
N TYR A 145 0.14 6.10 7.67
CA TYR A 145 -0.80 5.09 8.14
C TYR A 145 -0.95 4.04 7.05
N TYR A 146 -0.59 2.80 7.37
CA TYR A 146 -0.66 1.62 6.52
C TYR A 146 -1.88 0.82 6.91
N PHE A 147 -2.96 0.96 6.15
CA PHE A 147 -4.14 0.12 6.30
C PHE A 147 -3.82 -1.22 5.66
N TYR A 148 -3.54 -2.24 6.47
CA TYR A 148 -3.39 -3.59 5.98
C TYR A 148 -4.77 -4.22 5.89
N LEU A 149 -5.10 -4.74 4.71
CA LEU A 149 -6.41 -5.31 4.42
C LEU A 149 -6.25 -6.72 3.88
N VAL A 150 -7.31 -7.51 4.02
CA VAL A 150 -7.50 -8.75 3.29
C VAL A 150 -8.69 -8.54 2.37
N ASP A 151 -8.50 -8.88 1.10
CA ASP A 151 -9.54 -8.86 0.09
C ASP A 151 -9.81 -10.29 -0.40
N ALA A 152 -11.07 -10.58 -0.74
CA ALA A 152 -11.47 -11.93 -1.15
C ALA A 152 -10.81 -12.37 -2.47
N ASP A 153 -10.48 -11.45 -3.37
CA ASP A 153 -9.86 -11.68 -4.66
C ASP A 153 -8.35 -11.46 -4.65
N PHE A 154 -7.89 -10.39 -4.02
CA PHE A 154 -6.49 -9.99 -4.04
C PHE A 154 -5.67 -10.53 -2.86
N GLY A 155 -6.34 -11.04 -1.82
CA GLY A 155 -5.69 -11.46 -0.59
C GLY A 155 -5.11 -10.27 0.18
N PRO A 156 -4.01 -10.47 0.94
CA PRO A 156 -3.40 -9.41 1.72
C PRO A 156 -2.85 -8.26 0.85
N LEU A 157 -3.27 -7.04 1.15
CA LEU A 157 -2.83 -5.81 0.49
C LEU A 157 -2.69 -4.67 1.50
N PHE A 158 -2.14 -3.52 1.09
CA PHE A 158 -2.17 -2.35 1.95
C PHE A 158 -2.42 -1.04 1.21
N ILE A 159 -3.02 -0.09 1.93
CA ILE A 159 -3.14 1.31 1.53
C ILE A 159 -2.31 2.16 2.48
N LYS A 160 -1.25 2.79 1.94
CA LYS A 160 -0.38 3.70 2.68
C LYS A 160 -0.85 5.13 2.49
N PHE A 161 -1.36 5.77 3.53
CA PHE A 161 -1.68 7.20 3.55
C PHE A 161 -0.53 8.03 4.11
N CYS A 162 -0.27 9.19 3.52
CA CYS A 162 0.43 10.29 4.18
C CYS A 162 -0.56 11.05 5.08
N SER A 163 -0.24 11.21 6.37
CA SER A 163 -1.11 11.96 7.29
C SER A 163 -1.05 13.48 7.11
N TYR A 164 -0.06 13.96 6.35
CA TYR A 164 0.12 15.37 6.10
C TYR A 164 -0.47 15.77 4.76
N PHE A 165 -1.04 16.98 4.69
CA PHE A 165 -1.55 17.54 3.45
C PHE A 165 -0.48 17.47 2.32
N PRO A 166 -0.82 17.01 1.09
CA PRO A 166 -2.17 16.82 0.53
C PRO A 166 -2.69 15.37 0.57
N TYR A 167 -2.31 14.58 1.58
CA TYR A 167 -2.87 13.24 1.86
C TYR A 167 -2.72 12.23 0.73
N THR A 168 -1.63 12.30 -0.04
CA THR A 168 -1.36 11.29 -1.07
C THR A 168 -1.28 9.91 -0.44
N ALA A 169 -1.76 8.90 -1.16
CA ALA A 169 -1.70 7.52 -0.73
C ALA A 169 -1.17 6.60 -1.83
N ARG A 170 -0.82 5.38 -1.45
CA ARG A 170 -0.41 4.32 -2.38
C ARG A 170 -1.08 3.03 -1.99
N VAL A 171 -1.76 2.40 -2.94
CA VAL A 171 -2.24 1.02 -2.81
C VAL A 171 -1.14 0.10 -3.33
N CYS A 172 -0.86 -0.96 -2.59
CA CYS A 172 0.05 -2.03 -3.00
C CYS A 172 -0.74 -3.34 -3.06
N LEU A 173 -0.84 -3.90 -4.25
CA LEU A 173 -1.42 -5.22 -4.50
C LEU A 173 -0.30 -6.23 -4.75
N ASN A 174 -0.48 -7.44 -4.25
CA ASN A 174 0.47 -8.55 -4.43
C ASN A 174 -0.13 -9.55 -5.42
N GLY A 175 0.46 -9.67 -6.61
CA GLY A 175 -0.11 -10.56 -7.62
C GLY A 175 0.08 -12.03 -7.29
N HIS A 176 1.10 -12.41 -6.50
CA HIS A 176 1.23 -13.78 -6.01
C HIS A 176 0.08 -14.15 -5.05
N GLU A 177 -0.37 -13.22 -4.21
CA GLU A 177 -1.53 -13.46 -3.34
C GLU A 177 -2.84 -13.48 -4.13
N TYR A 178 -2.97 -12.65 -5.16
CA TYR A 178 -4.09 -12.74 -6.10
C TYR A 178 -4.16 -14.12 -6.76
N VAL A 179 -3.04 -14.62 -7.32
CA VAL A 179 -3.01 -15.95 -7.96
C VAL A 179 -3.38 -17.05 -6.97
N LYS A 180 -2.87 -17.01 -5.73
CA LYS A 180 -3.28 -17.95 -4.67
C LYS A 180 -4.79 -17.96 -4.44
N ARG A 181 -5.40 -16.78 -4.38
CA ARG A 181 -6.85 -16.65 -4.18
C ARG A 181 -7.62 -17.21 -5.36
N GLN A 182 -7.19 -16.93 -6.59
CA GLN A 182 -7.86 -17.46 -7.79
C GLN A 182 -7.73 -18.98 -7.90
N LEU A 183 -6.55 -19.54 -7.60
CA LEU A 183 -6.34 -21.00 -7.55
C LEU A 183 -7.23 -21.65 -6.48
N ALA A 184 -7.30 -21.06 -5.29
CA ALA A 184 -8.17 -21.55 -4.22
C ALA A 184 -9.65 -21.52 -4.63
N LYS A 185 -10.12 -20.43 -5.26
CA LYS A 185 -11.49 -20.31 -5.78
C LYS A 185 -11.79 -21.33 -6.89
N ALA A 186 -10.80 -21.66 -7.72
CA ALA A 186 -10.90 -22.69 -8.75
C ALA A 186 -10.76 -24.13 -8.22
N GLY A 187 -10.50 -24.32 -6.92
CA GLY A 187 -10.27 -25.63 -6.33
C GLY A 187 -8.96 -26.30 -6.78
N ILE A 188 -8.01 -25.52 -7.30
CA ILE A 188 -6.71 -26.01 -7.75
C ILE A 188 -5.76 -26.01 -6.56
N PRO A 189 -5.30 -27.18 -6.08
CA PRO A 189 -4.43 -27.24 -4.91
C PRO A 189 -3.07 -26.67 -5.26
N PHE A 190 -2.45 -25.92 -4.35
CA PHE A 190 -1.10 -25.38 -4.54
C PHE A 190 -0.25 -25.48 -3.26
N GLY A 191 1.05 -25.69 -3.43
CA GLY A 191 2.02 -25.74 -2.34
C GLY A 191 2.62 -24.36 -2.02
N PRO A 192 3.01 -24.12 -0.76
CA PRO A 192 3.73 -22.91 -0.39
C PRO A 192 5.18 -23.00 -0.91
N TRP A 193 5.55 -22.12 -1.84
CA TRP A 193 6.94 -21.75 -2.08
C TRP A 193 7.14 -20.29 -1.71
N THR A 194 8.32 -19.96 -1.19
CA THR A 194 8.63 -18.68 -0.54
C THR A 194 8.48 -17.46 -1.45
N THR A 195 8.34 -17.65 -2.76
CA THR A 195 8.05 -16.59 -3.75
C THR A 195 7.12 -17.02 -4.89
N GLY A 196 6.42 -18.16 -4.80
CA GLY A 196 5.58 -18.66 -5.89
C GLY A 196 4.61 -19.79 -5.50
N CYS A 197 3.62 -20.04 -6.35
CA CYS A 197 2.69 -21.16 -6.23
C CYS A 197 3.08 -22.26 -7.22
N SER A 198 3.01 -23.51 -6.80
CA SER A 198 3.08 -24.70 -7.67
C SER A 198 1.86 -25.57 -7.37
N PRO A 199 1.24 -26.26 -8.34
CA PRO A 199 0.11 -27.12 -8.08
C PRO A 199 0.56 -28.25 -7.15
N ALA A 200 -0.29 -28.64 -6.19
CA ALA A 200 0.00 -29.84 -5.43
C ALA A 200 -0.07 -31.04 -6.37
N PRO A 201 0.86 -32.02 -6.27
CA PRO A 201 0.81 -33.20 -7.11
C PRO A 201 -0.51 -33.94 -6.88
N ILE A 202 -1.29 -34.12 -7.95
CA ILE A 202 -2.49 -34.96 -7.95
C ILE A 202 -2.01 -36.39 -7.73
N ARG A 203 -2.23 -36.95 -6.53
CA ARG A 203 -2.01 -38.39 -6.30
C ARG A 203 -3.09 -39.14 -7.08
N PRO A 204 -2.74 -40.04 -8.02
CA PRO A 204 -3.75 -40.91 -8.62
C PRO A 204 -4.39 -41.76 -7.52
N ALA A 205 -5.72 -41.90 -7.58
CA ALA A 205 -6.46 -42.81 -6.71
C ALA A 205 -5.83 -44.20 -6.82
N ARG A 206 -5.40 -44.78 -5.68
CA ARG A 206 -5.01 -46.18 -5.64
C ARG A 206 -6.28 -46.99 -5.89
N ASN A 207 -6.41 -47.56 -7.08
CA ASN A 207 -7.39 -48.60 -7.32
C ASN A 207 -7.07 -49.77 -6.38
N ALA A 208 -7.92 -49.96 -5.38
CA ALA A 208 -7.98 -51.18 -4.61
C ALA A 208 -8.70 -52.22 -5.47
N SER A 209 -7.93 -53.04 -6.18
CA SER A 209 -8.45 -54.23 -6.85
C SER A 209 -7.38 -55.32 -6.80
N SER A 210 -7.31 -55.98 -5.64
CA SER A 210 -6.77 -57.33 -5.52
C SER A 210 -7.47 -58.03 -4.36
N MET A 211 -8.64 -58.59 -4.63
CA MET A 211 -9.18 -59.72 -3.88
C MET A 211 -9.89 -60.65 -4.88
N THR A 212 -9.33 -61.87 -4.95
CA THR A 212 -9.75 -63.09 -5.66
C THR A 212 -9.80 -63.07 -7.18
#